data_AF-A0A2I0GRL1-F1
#
_entry.id   AF-A0A2I0GRL1-F1
#
_cell.length_a   1.000
_cell.length_b   1.000
_cell.length_c   1.000
_cell.angle_alpha   90.00
_cell.angle_beta   90.00
_cell.angle_gamma   90.00
#
_symmetry.space_group_name_H-M   'P 1'
#
loop_
_entity.id
_entity.type
_entity.pdbx_description
1 polymer ?
#
loop_
_entity_poly.entity_id
_entity_poly.type
_entity_poly.pdbx_seq_one_letter_code
_entity_poly.pdbx_strand_id
1 'polypeptide(L)'
;MKILLTLLSISVLVACQSYPVVKETREKDTPIIRQQPFYTYPYAASADLRNKFDIMNYKSLRLDYENGCVYLFDGKQRFVPLLPQEYAFWNEKKGALNYYDNTFRPGYIIESVAYQITPKQRVIFEKEFVVSKPPIECTNYPILYIIGTPPGVISPETRQLIK
;
A
#
# COMPACT_ATOMS: atom_id res chain seq x y z
N MET A 1 2.36 63.24 64.04
CA MET A 1 2.40 61.77 64.15
C MET A 1 2.50 61.19 62.74
N LYS A 2 3.66 60.69 62.31
CA LYS A 2 3.99 59.24 62.14
C LYS A 2 2.83 58.45 61.49
N ILE A 3 2.84 58.27 60.16
CA ILE A 3 3.38 57.14 59.37
C ILE A 3 2.72 55.79 59.74
N LEU A 4 2.06 55.12 58.78
CA LEU A 4 2.52 53.88 58.11
C LEU A 4 1.42 53.24 57.21
N LEU A 5 1.82 52.89 55.98
CA LEU A 5 1.37 51.84 55.02
C LEU A 5 -0.09 51.30 55.09
N THR A 6 -0.76 50.97 53.98
CA THR A 6 -0.34 49.91 53.04
C THR A 6 -1.17 49.93 51.74
N LEU A 7 -0.53 49.52 50.66
CA LEU A 7 -1.05 49.26 49.31
C LEU A 7 -2.26 48.32 49.25
N LEU A 8 -3.09 48.45 48.21
CA LEU A 8 -3.28 47.32 47.27
C LEU A 8 -3.80 47.83 45.91
N SER A 9 -2.91 47.78 44.92
CA SER A 9 -3.19 47.91 43.51
C SER A 9 -3.68 46.56 42.98
N ILE A 10 -4.79 46.52 42.23
CA ILE A 10 -5.08 45.41 41.32
C ILE A 10 -5.40 46.01 39.96
N SER A 11 -4.35 46.28 39.20
CA SER A 11 -4.44 46.42 37.75
C SER A 11 -4.69 45.03 37.18
N VAL A 12 -5.75 44.90 36.38
CA VAL A 12 -6.05 43.70 35.60
C VAL A 12 -4.88 43.47 34.64
N LEU A 13 -3.98 42.55 34.99
CA LEU A 13 -3.00 42.00 34.06
C LEU A 13 -3.77 41.16 33.04
N VAL A 14 -3.87 41.69 31.82
CA VAL A 14 -4.05 40.87 30.63
C VAL A 14 -2.79 40.02 30.49
N ALA A 15 -2.82 38.82 31.07
CA ALA A 15 -1.88 37.78 30.74
C ALA A 15 -2.27 37.26 29.34
N CYS A 16 -1.66 37.84 28.30
CA CYS A 16 -1.40 37.08 27.08
C CYS A 16 -0.53 35.89 27.49
N GLN A 17 -1.16 34.75 27.77
CA GLN A 17 -0.47 33.47 27.72
C GLN A 17 -0.11 33.23 26.26
N SER A 18 1.06 33.71 25.85
CA SER A 18 1.77 33.18 24.70
C SER A 18 2.12 31.75 25.03
N TYR A 19 1.26 30.82 24.62
CA TYR A 19 1.61 29.42 24.53
C TYR A 19 2.93 29.32 23.76
N PRO A 20 3.93 28.57 24.25
CA PRO A 20 5.03 28.22 23.39
C PRO A 20 4.42 27.44 22.23
N VAL A 21 4.44 28.04 21.04
CA VAL A 21 4.30 27.30 19.79
C VAL A 21 5.45 26.30 19.82
N VAL A 22 5.14 25.09 20.26
CA VAL A 22 5.96 23.93 19.94
C VAL A 22 6.00 23.97 18.42
N LYS A 23 7.14 24.41 17.87
CA LYS A 23 7.51 24.07 16.50
C LYS A 23 7.62 22.56 16.52
N GLU A 24 6.48 21.90 16.36
CA GLU A 24 6.44 20.58 15.79
C GLU A 24 7.04 20.79 14.42
N THR A 25 8.34 20.56 14.35
CA THR A 25 9.04 20.31 13.11
C THR A 25 8.33 19.08 12.56
N ARG A 26 7.21 19.30 11.87
CA ARG A 26 6.73 18.37 10.86
C ARG A 26 7.88 18.35 9.88
N GLU A 27 8.79 17.41 10.11
CA GLU A 27 9.40 16.65 9.05
C GLU A 27 8.23 16.26 8.15
N LYS A 28 7.95 17.15 7.20
CA LYS A 28 6.95 16.91 6.17
C LYS A 28 7.68 15.97 5.26
N ASP A 29 7.71 14.71 5.71
CA ASP A 29 8.12 13.53 4.97
C ASP A 29 7.42 13.68 3.63
N THR A 30 8.18 14.22 2.68
CA THR A 30 7.79 14.21 1.29
C THR A 30 7.64 12.73 1.00
N PRO A 31 6.48 12.25 0.51
CA PRO A 31 6.28 10.83 0.36
C PRO A 31 7.42 10.32 -0.50
N ILE A 32 8.28 9.48 0.08
CA ILE A 32 9.29 8.76 -0.69
C ILE A 32 8.47 8.07 -1.75
N ILE A 33 8.59 8.51 -3.00
CA ILE A 33 8.04 7.81 -4.15
C ILE A 33 8.85 6.53 -4.22
N ARG A 34 8.48 5.55 -3.40
CA ARG A 34 8.97 4.19 -3.49
C ARG A 34 8.53 3.75 -4.87
N GLN A 35 9.47 3.31 -5.69
CA GLN A 35 9.15 2.83 -7.02
C GLN A 35 8.05 1.79 -6.88
N GLN A 36 6.96 1.94 -7.63
CA GLN A 36 5.88 0.95 -7.66
C GLN A 36 6.42 -0.24 -8.45
N PRO A 37 6.85 -1.35 -7.84
CA PRO A 37 7.47 -2.46 -8.57
C PRO A 37 6.40 -3.40 -9.18
N PHE A 38 5.16 -2.94 -9.24
CA PHE A 38 3.98 -3.60 -9.79
C PHE A 38 3.00 -2.54 -10.37
N TYR A 39 1.92 -2.98 -11.00
CA TYR A 39 0.88 -2.07 -11.50
C TYR A 39 -0.10 -1.69 -10.40
N THR A 40 -0.62 -0.46 -10.43
CA THR A 40 -1.73 -0.07 -9.55
C THR A 40 -2.96 0.45 -10.27
N TYR A 41 -4.11 0.30 -9.63
CA TYR A 41 -5.39 0.88 -10.06
C TYR A 41 -6.07 1.62 -8.89
N PRO A 42 -7.01 2.57 -9.13
CA PRO A 42 -7.73 3.24 -8.05
C PRO A 42 -8.69 2.26 -7.38
N TYR A 43 -8.67 2.17 -6.05
CA TYR A 43 -9.55 1.23 -5.34
C TYR A 43 -11.04 1.40 -5.68
N ALA A 44 -11.50 2.63 -5.93
CA ALA A 44 -12.88 2.93 -6.34
C ALA A 44 -13.32 2.18 -7.62
N ALA A 45 -12.38 1.86 -8.52
CA ALA A 45 -12.65 1.12 -9.75
C ALA A 45 -12.75 -0.40 -9.53
N SER A 46 -12.56 -0.91 -8.30
CA SER A 46 -12.61 -2.35 -8.02
C SER A 46 -13.95 -2.99 -8.42
N ALA A 47 -15.08 -2.29 -8.25
CA ALA A 47 -16.39 -2.82 -8.61
C ALA A 47 -16.54 -2.98 -10.13
N ASP A 48 -16.16 -1.95 -10.90
CA ASP A 48 -16.20 -1.99 -12.36
C ASP A 48 -15.26 -3.05 -12.92
N LEU A 49 -14.06 -3.17 -12.34
CA LEU A 49 -13.10 -4.22 -12.68
C LEU A 49 -13.67 -5.62 -12.37
N ARG A 50 -14.31 -5.85 -11.23
CA ARG A 50 -14.94 -7.14 -10.92
C ARG A 50 -16.05 -7.49 -11.92
N ASN A 51 -16.94 -6.54 -12.21
CA ASN A 51 -18.10 -6.78 -13.07
C ASN A 51 -17.72 -6.98 -14.55
N LYS A 52 -16.67 -6.32 -15.04
CA LYS A 52 -16.27 -6.38 -16.46
C LYS A 52 -15.70 -7.73 -16.89
N PHE A 53 -15.17 -8.54 -15.97
CA PHE A 53 -14.34 -9.68 -16.36
C PHE A 53 -14.87 -11.06 -15.92
N ASP A 54 -15.89 -11.12 -15.06
CA ASP A 54 -16.57 -12.37 -14.65
C ASP A 54 -15.60 -13.47 -14.18
N ILE A 55 -14.78 -13.18 -13.15
CA ILE A 55 -13.77 -14.14 -12.62
C ILE A 55 -13.93 -14.38 -11.14
N MET A 56 -14.02 -15.67 -10.81
CA MET A 56 -14.18 -16.21 -9.46
C MET A 56 -13.15 -17.32 -9.16
N ASN A 57 -12.05 -17.43 -9.92
CA ASN A 57 -11.07 -18.49 -9.68
C ASN A 57 -10.10 -18.09 -8.57
N TYR A 58 -10.25 -18.78 -7.44
CA TYR A 58 -9.32 -18.69 -6.34
C TYR A 58 -7.95 -19.27 -6.72
N LYS A 59 -6.88 -18.53 -6.45
CA LYS A 59 -5.50 -18.93 -6.71
C LYS A 59 -4.65 -18.72 -5.47
N SER A 60 -3.78 -19.68 -5.18
CA SER A 60 -2.69 -19.54 -4.22
C SER A 60 -1.43 -19.12 -4.99
N LEU A 61 -0.96 -17.90 -4.74
CA LEU A 61 0.09 -17.23 -5.52
C LEU A 61 1.28 -16.93 -4.63
N ARG A 62 2.45 -17.46 -4.98
CA ARG A 62 3.68 -17.19 -4.25
C ARG A 62 4.23 -15.82 -4.64
N LEU A 63 4.46 -14.96 -3.66
CA LEU A 63 5.10 -13.65 -3.86
C LEU A 63 6.60 -13.85 -4.13
N ASP A 64 7.08 -13.25 -5.21
CA ASP A 64 8.48 -13.21 -5.60
C ASP A 64 8.96 -11.75 -5.71
N TYR A 65 10.25 -11.53 -5.44
CA TYR A 65 10.91 -10.25 -5.64
C TYR A 65 12.29 -10.50 -6.25
N GLU A 66 12.54 -9.94 -7.43
CA GLU A 66 13.79 -10.14 -8.17
C GLU A 66 14.11 -8.88 -8.97
N ASN A 67 15.37 -8.42 -8.92
CA ASN A 67 15.88 -7.29 -9.68
C ASN A 67 15.00 -6.02 -9.59
N GLY A 68 14.47 -5.72 -8.40
CA GLY A 68 13.62 -4.54 -8.19
C GLY A 68 12.13 -4.75 -8.53
N CYS A 69 11.75 -5.91 -9.07
CA CYS A 69 10.39 -6.19 -9.53
C CYS A 69 9.64 -7.13 -8.59
N VAL A 70 8.34 -6.90 -8.42
CA VAL A 70 7.44 -7.81 -7.68
C VAL A 70 6.71 -8.71 -8.66
N TYR A 71 6.69 -10.00 -8.36
CA TYR A 71 6.00 -11.01 -9.15
C TYR A 71 5.11 -11.89 -8.29
N LEU A 72 4.13 -12.51 -8.94
CA LEU A 72 3.29 -13.55 -8.38
C LEU A 72 3.49 -14.81 -9.20
N PHE A 73 3.74 -15.94 -8.55
CA PHE A 73 3.99 -17.22 -9.20
C PHE A 73 2.90 -18.22 -8.82
N ASP A 74 2.24 -18.80 -9.81
CA ASP A 74 1.15 -19.77 -9.60
C ASP A 74 1.61 -21.24 -9.64
N GLY A 75 2.92 -21.48 -9.68
CA GLY A 75 3.50 -22.82 -9.86
C GLY A 75 3.90 -23.13 -11.31
N LYS A 76 3.38 -22.38 -12.29
CA LYS A 76 3.66 -22.59 -13.72
C LYS A 76 4.31 -21.37 -14.36
N GLN A 77 3.82 -20.17 -14.06
CA GLN A 77 4.33 -18.94 -14.66
C GLN A 77 4.33 -17.78 -13.67
N ARG A 78 5.16 -16.77 -13.97
CA ARG A 78 5.20 -15.51 -13.22
C ARG A 78 4.24 -14.50 -13.84
N PHE A 79 3.73 -13.62 -12.98
CA PHE A 79 2.85 -12.53 -13.33
C PHE A 79 3.31 -11.24 -12.65
N VAL A 80 3.05 -10.10 -13.29
CA VAL A 80 3.16 -8.80 -12.63
C VAL A 80 1.82 -8.51 -11.94
N PRO A 81 1.81 -8.21 -10.63
CA PRO A 81 0.56 -7.89 -9.94
C PRO A 81 -0.05 -6.58 -10.47
N LEU A 82 -1.38 -6.53 -10.52
CA LEU A 82 -2.18 -5.33 -10.54
C LEU A 82 -2.96 -5.22 -9.22
N LEU A 83 -2.63 -4.21 -8.41
CA LEU A 83 -3.10 -4.05 -7.03
C LEU A 83 -3.72 -2.66 -6.78
N PRO A 84 -4.63 -2.50 -5.80
CA PRO A 84 -5.23 -1.21 -5.48
C PRO A 84 -4.22 -0.24 -4.86
N GLN A 85 -4.06 0.96 -5.44
CA GLN A 85 -3.01 1.92 -5.09
C GLN A 85 -3.00 2.36 -3.62
N GLU A 86 -4.18 2.52 -3.02
CA GLU A 86 -4.32 3.00 -1.64
C GLU A 86 -4.11 1.90 -0.61
N TYR A 87 -4.14 0.63 -1.04
CA TYR A 87 -4.09 -0.53 -0.16
C TYR A 87 -2.89 -1.44 -0.46
N ALA A 88 -2.06 -1.11 -1.45
CA ALA A 88 -0.88 -1.90 -1.80
C ALA A 88 0.34 -1.01 -2.03
N PHE A 89 1.43 -1.29 -1.32
CA PHE A 89 2.72 -0.64 -1.55
C PHE A 89 3.89 -1.56 -1.19
N TRP A 90 5.01 -1.41 -1.90
CA TRP A 90 6.24 -2.08 -1.55
C TRP A 90 6.98 -1.32 -0.45
N ASN A 91 7.20 -1.98 0.68
CA ASN A 91 7.99 -1.44 1.77
C ASN A 91 9.47 -1.84 1.59
N GLU A 92 10.22 -1.05 0.81
CA GLU A 92 11.67 -1.24 0.57
C GLU A 92 12.47 -1.55 1.85
N LYS A 93 12.32 -0.75 2.92
CA LYS A 93 13.03 -0.96 4.20
C LYS A 93 12.76 -2.34 4.81
N LYS A 94 11.56 -2.88 4.64
CA LYS A 94 11.17 -4.20 5.16
C LYS A 94 11.33 -5.33 4.14
N GLY A 95 11.65 -5.02 2.88
CA GLY A 95 11.68 -5.97 1.78
C GLY A 95 10.36 -6.75 1.64
N ALA A 96 9.22 -6.05 1.77
CA ALA A 96 7.91 -6.69 1.88
C ALA A 96 6.81 -5.91 1.15
N LEU A 97 5.83 -6.63 0.62
CA LEU A 97 4.60 -6.07 0.09
C LEU A 97 3.62 -5.86 1.25
N ASN A 98 3.27 -4.61 1.51
CA ASN A 98 2.12 -4.29 2.36
C ASN A 98 0.89 -4.28 1.47
N TYR A 99 -0.08 -5.14 1.77
CA TYR A 99 -1.31 -5.29 1.01
C TYR A 99 -2.51 -5.46 1.94
N TYR A 100 -3.41 -4.47 1.94
CA TYR A 100 -4.41 -4.24 2.99
C TYR A 100 -3.74 -4.26 4.38
N ASP A 101 -4.32 -4.99 5.34
CA ASP A 101 -3.81 -5.10 6.71
C ASP A 101 -2.72 -6.17 6.86
N ASN A 102 -2.20 -6.71 5.75
CA ASN A 102 -1.24 -7.81 5.74
C ASN A 102 0.13 -7.37 5.20
N THR A 103 1.19 -7.97 5.71
CA THR A 103 2.57 -7.82 5.21
C THR A 103 3.09 -9.14 4.68
N PHE A 104 3.40 -9.19 3.38
CA PHE A 104 3.89 -10.37 2.67
C PHE A 104 5.36 -10.20 2.32
N ARG A 105 6.19 -11.17 2.66
CA ARG A 105 7.60 -11.23 2.23
C ARG A 105 7.73 -12.18 1.03
N PRO A 106 8.81 -12.06 0.23
CA PRO A 106 9.10 -13.06 -0.80
C PRO A 106 9.04 -14.49 -0.24
N GLY A 107 8.41 -15.40 -0.98
CA GLY A 107 8.10 -16.76 -0.57
C GLY A 107 6.72 -16.96 0.04
N TYR A 108 6.06 -15.90 0.52
CA TYR A 108 4.71 -16.00 1.11
C TYR A 108 3.67 -16.35 0.05
N ILE A 109 2.59 -17.00 0.45
CA ILE A 109 1.46 -17.32 -0.42
C ILE A 109 0.34 -16.31 -0.16
N ILE A 110 -0.10 -15.66 -1.22
CA ILE A 110 -1.28 -14.82 -1.27
C ILE A 110 -2.39 -15.68 -1.86
N GLU A 111 -3.42 -15.94 -1.08
CA GLU A 111 -4.61 -16.61 -1.58
C GLU A 111 -5.67 -15.58 -1.93
N SER A 112 -6.11 -15.58 -3.19
CA SER A 112 -7.08 -14.58 -3.65
C SER A 112 -7.78 -15.04 -4.91
N VAL A 113 -8.95 -14.46 -5.17
CA VAL A 113 -9.49 -14.44 -6.53
C VAL A 113 -8.55 -13.63 -7.40
N ALA A 114 -8.18 -14.19 -8.55
CA ALA A 114 -7.26 -13.53 -9.47
C ALA A 114 -7.59 -13.80 -10.94
N TYR A 115 -7.31 -12.79 -11.77
CA TYR A 115 -7.55 -12.85 -13.22
C TYR A 115 -6.33 -12.45 -14.03
N GLN A 116 -5.97 -13.29 -14.99
CA GLN A 116 -4.94 -12.95 -15.96
C GLN A 116 -5.53 -12.04 -17.05
N ILE A 117 -4.99 -10.84 -17.15
CA ILE A 117 -5.35 -9.88 -18.18
C ILE A 117 -4.76 -10.36 -19.51
N THR A 118 -5.60 -10.53 -20.53
CA THR A 118 -5.14 -10.89 -21.88
C THR A 118 -4.42 -9.72 -22.55
N PRO A 119 -3.57 -9.96 -23.57
CA PRO A 119 -2.89 -8.88 -24.29
C PRO A 119 -3.84 -7.82 -24.87
N LYS A 120 -5.03 -8.23 -25.36
CA LYS A 120 -6.05 -7.28 -25.86
C LYS A 120 -6.65 -6.43 -24.75
N GLN A 121 -6.94 -7.04 -23.59
CA GLN A 121 -7.46 -6.31 -22.43
C GLN A 121 -6.41 -5.39 -21.80
N ARG A 122 -5.13 -5.75 -21.84
CA ARG A 122 -4.05 -4.95 -21.28
C ARG A 122 -4.05 -3.51 -21.81
N VAL A 123 -4.30 -3.33 -23.11
CA VAL A 123 -4.41 -2.00 -23.72
C VAL A 123 -5.54 -1.17 -23.09
N ILE A 124 -6.68 -1.80 -22.83
CA ILE A 124 -7.84 -1.16 -22.21
C ILE A 124 -7.55 -0.85 -20.74
N PHE A 125 -7.01 -1.81 -19.99
CA PHE A 125 -6.64 -1.65 -18.58
C PHE A 125 -5.64 -0.53 -18.38
N GLU A 126 -4.56 -0.53 -19.16
CA GLU A 126 -3.52 0.48 -19.05
C GLU A 126 -4.00 1.89 -19.40
N LYS A 127 -5.08 2.00 -20.17
CA LYS A 127 -5.68 3.28 -20.56
C LYS A 127 -6.75 3.76 -19.58
N GLU A 128 -7.61 2.87 -19.10
CA GLU A 128 -8.81 3.23 -18.34
C GLU A 128 -8.65 3.09 -16.83
N PHE A 129 -7.81 2.16 -16.37
CA PHE A 129 -7.84 1.71 -14.98
C PHE A 129 -6.48 1.75 -14.27
N VAL A 130 -5.36 1.74 -15.00
CA VAL A 130 -4.03 1.77 -14.39
C VAL A 130 -3.63 3.20 -14.04
N VAL A 131 -3.26 3.44 -12.77
CA VAL A 131 -2.75 4.73 -12.30
C VAL A 131 -1.23 4.79 -12.35
N SER A 132 -0.57 3.68 -12.01
CA SER A 132 0.89 3.61 -12.03
C SER A 132 1.38 2.29 -12.62
N LYS A 133 2.53 2.37 -13.28
CA LYS A 133 3.20 1.25 -13.93
C LYS A 133 4.56 1.01 -13.27
N PRO A 134 5.03 -0.24 -13.22
CA PRO A 134 6.38 -0.52 -12.77
C PRO A 134 7.43 -0.13 -13.81
N PRO A 135 8.72 -0.17 -13.43
CA PRO A 135 9.83 -0.09 -14.38
C PRO A 135 9.64 -1.07 -15.54
N ILE A 136 10.09 -0.70 -16.74
CA ILE A 136 9.81 -1.42 -17.99
C ILE A 136 10.32 -2.87 -17.95
N GLU A 137 11.46 -3.08 -17.30
CA GLU A 137 12.09 -4.38 -17.05
C GLU A 137 11.18 -5.34 -16.26
N CYS A 138 10.26 -4.82 -15.46
CA CYS A 138 9.29 -5.62 -14.73
C CYS A 138 8.12 -6.09 -15.59
N THR A 139 7.90 -5.52 -16.78
CA THR A 139 6.66 -5.67 -17.56
C THR A 139 6.65 -6.84 -18.57
N ASN A 140 7.68 -7.69 -18.51
CA ASN A 140 7.88 -8.83 -19.42
C ASN A 140 6.90 -10.00 -19.20
N TYR A 141 6.16 -10.00 -18.09
CA TYR A 141 5.22 -11.05 -17.74
C TYR A 141 3.76 -10.59 -17.91
N PRO A 142 2.81 -11.53 -18.07
CA PRO A 142 1.39 -11.20 -18.08
C PRO A 142 0.97 -10.49 -16.79
N ILE A 143 -0.01 -9.58 -16.90
CA ILE A 143 -0.55 -8.87 -15.73
C ILE A 143 -1.60 -9.75 -15.07
N LEU A 144 -1.52 -9.89 -13.75
CA LEU A 144 -2.51 -10.59 -12.94
C LEU A 144 -3.21 -9.60 -12.02
N TYR A 145 -4.50 -9.42 -12.26
CA TYR A 145 -5.37 -8.66 -11.37
C TYR A 145 -5.71 -9.51 -10.15
N ILE A 146 -5.34 -9.02 -8.95
CA ILE A 146 -5.74 -9.62 -7.67
C ILE A 146 -6.89 -8.82 -7.07
N ILE A 147 -7.94 -9.54 -6.65
CA ILE A 147 -9.20 -8.95 -6.24
C ILE A 147 -9.41 -9.10 -4.73
N GLY A 148 -9.62 -7.95 -4.07
CA GLY A 148 -10.07 -7.89 -2.69
C GLY A 148 -8.98 -8.18 -1.67
N THR A 149 -9.39 -8.25 -0.42
CA THR A 149 -8.48 -8.48 0.71
C THR A 149 -8.13 -9.97 0.77
N PRO A 150 -6.84 -10.36 0.75
CA PRO A 150 -6.46 -11.75 0.95
C PRO A 150 -6.93 -12.21 2.34
N PRO A 151 -7.28 -13.51 2.52
CA PRO A 151 -7.88 -14.02 3.75
C PRO A 151 -6.94 -13.94 4.96
N GLY A 152 -5.63 -13.72 4.74
CA GLY A 152 -4.62 -13.57 5.78
C GLY A 152 -3.20 -13.75 5.25
N VAL A 153 -2.25 -13.86 6.17
CA VAL A 153 -0.83 -14.13 5.88
C VAL A 153 -0.57 -15.63 5.91
N ILE A 154 -0.18 -16.22 4.77
CA ILE A 154 0.28 -17.62 4.72
C ILE A 154 1.78 -17.60 4.44
N SER A 155 2.57 -17.74 5.51
CA SER A 155 4.02 -17.80 5.40
C SER A 155 4.48 -19.22 4.99
N PRO A 156 5.71 -19.39 4.47
CA PRO A 156 6.28 -20.70 4.20
C PRO A 156 6.25 -21.63 5.42
N GLU A 157 6.48 -21.08 6.62
CA GLU A 157 6.48 -21.80 7.89
C GLU A 157 5.07 -22.29 8.26
N THR A 158 4.05 -21.42 8.16
CA THR A 158 2.65 -21.79 8.39
C THR A 158 2.19 -22.90 7.45
N ARG A 159 2.63 -22.87 6.19
CA ARG A 159 2.28 -23.91 5.20
C ARG A 159 2.83 -25.29 5.56
N GLN A 160 4.01 -25.37 6.17
CA GLN A 160 4.60 -26.66 6.58
C GLN A 160 3.79 -27.34 7.68
N LEU A 161 3.07 -26.56 8.50
CA LEU A 161 2.25 -27.06 9.61
C LEU A 161 0.87 -27.59 9.17
N ILE A 162 0.45 -27.32 7.92
CA ILE A 162 -0.88 -27.68 7.39
C ILE A 162 -0.78 -28.91 6.45
N LYS A 163 0.43 -29.44 6.21
CA LYS A 163 0.65 -30.68 5.44
C LYS A 163 0.51 -31.91 6.32
#